data_AF-A0A511W0E1-F1
#
_entry.id   AF-A0A511W0E1-F1
#
_cell.length_a   1.000
_cell.length_b   1.000
_cell.length_c   1.000
_cell.angle_alpha   90.00
_cell.angle_beta   90.00
_cell.angle_gamma   90.00
#
_symmetry.space_group_name_H-M   'P 1'
#
loop_
_entity.id
_entity.type
_entity.pdbx_description
1 polymer ?
#
loop_
_entity_poly.entity_id
_entity_poly.type
_entity_poly.pdbx_seq_one_letter_code
_entity_poly.pdbx_strand_id
1 'polypeptide(L)'
;MAEHKLSLKESKVIQVSLLMYLCAVLASAFLETWSILILNLIIATVCSISYFILWMLYKDQRRRYFSLASFVMLNGFAIFFAVPFLVFIYGSISFWVGVLLVISMLLVPYLFSEEIALSVNKPYKTRLGRVYIILSSMLLIFGSGVYADSLYSQTTDLLQASLYTFLFSLCCWFVAPVLLIKPKKMDEVMAEK
;
A
#
# COMPACT_ATOMS: atom_id res chain seq x y z
N MET A 1 12.66 -22.41 -21.05
CA MET A 1 12.53 -21.13 -21.78
C MET A 1 13.47 -20.16 -21.10
N ALA A 2 14.53 -19.69 -21.78
CA ALA A 2 15.43 -18.69 -21.22
C ALA A 2 14.65 -17.39 -21.05
N GLU A 3 14.36 -17.00 -19.80
CA GLU A 3 13.71 -15.70 -19.54
C GLU A 3 14.68 -14.58 -19.95
N HIS A 4 14.22 -13.71 -20.85
CA HIS A 4 14.95 -12.54 -21.30
C HIS A 4 15.30 -11.66 -20.09
N LYS A 5 16.60 -11.46 -19.85
CA LYS A 5 17.12 -10.64 -18.75
C LYS A 5 16.61 -9.21 -18.86
N LEU A 6 16.01 -8.66 -17.81
CA LEU A 6 15.51 -7.28 -17.84
C LEU A 6 16.65 -6.28 -18.00
N SER A 7 16.57 -5.50 -19.07
CA SER A 7 17.36 -4.29 -19.20
C SER A 7 16.90 -3.22 -18.21
N LEU A 8 17.81 -2.31 -17.83
CA LEU A 8 17.52 -1.21 -16.92
C LEU A 8 16.40 -0.30 -17.46
N LYS A 9 16.33 -0.10 -18.78
CA LYS A 9 15.22 0.64 -19.42
C LYS A 9 13.86 -0.09 -19.29
N GLU A 10 13.85 -1.41 -19.42
CA GLU A 10 12.62 -2.21 -19.32
C GLU A 10 12.13 -2.35 -17.88
N SER A 11 13.05 -2.29 -16.91
CA SER A 11 12.74 -2.36 -15.49
C SER A 11 11.95 -1.15 -14.97
N LYS A 12 12.00 -0.02 -15.71
CA LYS A 12 11.40 1.26 -15.34
C LYS A 12 11.76 1.77 -13.93
N VAL A 13 12.85 1.27 -13.31
CA VAL A 13 13.26 1.64 -11.95
C VAL A 13 13.37 3.16 -11.79
N ILE A 14 14.03 3.83 -12.75
CA ILE A 14 14.23 5.29 -12.72
C ILE A 14 12.89 6.02 -12.80
N GLN A 15 12.02 5.60 -13.73
CA GLN A 15 10.70 6.22 -13.94
C GLN A 15 9.80 6.06 -12.70
N VAL A 16 9.77 4.87 -12.11
CA VAL A 16 8.95 4.59 -10.92
C VAL A 16 9.51 5.32 -9.69
N SER A 17 10.84 5.38 -9.53
CA SER A 17 11.48 6.14 -8.46
C SER A 17 11.13 7.64 -8.56
N LEU A 18 11.24 8.22 -9.76
CA LEU A 18 10.89 9.63 -9.99
C LEU A 18 9.40 9.89 -9.71
N LEU A 19 8.51 8.98 -10.13
CA LEU A 19 7.10 9.05 -9.80
C LEU A 19 6.86 9.03 -8.28
N MET A 20 7.56 8.18 -7.53
CA MET A 20 7.46 8.14 -6.07
C MET A 20 7.88 9.47 -5.42
N TYR A 21 8.95 10.09 -5.90
CA TYR A 21 9.37 11.41 -5.42
C TYR A 21 8.34 12.48 -5.74
N LEU A 22 7.76 12.47 -6.95
CA LEU A 22 6.72 13.42 -7.34
C LEU A 22 5.48 13.26 -6.44
N CYS A 23 5.04 12.03 -6.20
CA CYS A 23 3.93 11.75 -5.29
C CYS A 23 4.24 12.13 -3.83
N ALA A 24 5.47 11.95 -3.37
CA ALA A 24 5.91 12.39 -2.04
C ALA A 24 5.80 13.92 -1.88
N VAL A 25 6.21 14.68 -2.90
CA VAL A 25 6.07 16.14 -2.92
C VAL A 25 4.60 16.55 -2.91
N LEU A 26 3.77 15.96 -3.78
CA LEU A 26 2.33 16.26 -3.85
C LEU A 26 1.60 15.94 -2.55
N ALA A 27 1.88 14.79 -1.93
CA ALA A 27 1.26 14.40 -0.67
C ALA A 27 1.66 15.35 0.48
N SER A 28 2.85 15.93 0.41
CA SER A 28 3.34 16.89 1.41
C SER A 28 2.76 18.29 1.23
N ALA A 29 2.43 18.67 0.00
CA ALA A 29 1.79 19.95 -0.30
C ALA A 29 0.41 20.09 0.39
N PHE A 30 -0.24 18.97 0.72
CA PHE A 30 -1.53 18.96 1.40
C PHE A 30 -1.52 19.56 2.82
N LEU A 31 -0.37 19.55 3.52
CA LEU A 31 -0.24 20.02 4.92
C LEU A 31 0.74 21.19 5.08
N GLU A 32 1.32 21.66 3.97
CA GLU A 32 2.24 22.79 3.89
C GLU A 32 3.38 22.81 4.93
N THR A 33 3.79 21.63 5.43
CA THR A 33 4.77 21.51 6.51
C THR A 33 6.07 20.87 6.01
N TRP A 34 7.20 21.55 6.22
CA TRP A 34 8.53 21.08 5.81
C TRP A 34 8.92 19.72 6.40
N SER A 35 8.52 19.43 7.63
CA SER A 35 8.80 18.14 8.30
C SER A 35 8.16 16.96 7.56
N ILE A 36 6.96 17.15 7.01
CA ILE A 36 6.21 16.11 6.28
C ILE A 36 6.85 15.88 4.91
N LEU A 37 7.31 16.95 4.26
CA LEU A 37 8.08 16.85 3.03
C LEU A 37 9.35 16.01 3.22
N ILE A 38 10.13 16.30 4.27
CA ILE A 38 11.34 15.54 4.57
C ILE A 38 10.99 14.06 4.82
N LEU A 39 9.97 13.79 5.62
CA LEU A 39 9.53 12.42 5.92
C LEU A 39 9.11 11.66 4.65
N ASN A 40 8.30 12.27 3.78
CA ASN A 40 7.86 11.66 2.53
C ASN A 40 9.02 11.45 1.55
N LEU A 41 9.99 12.36 1.51
CA LEU A 41 11.21 12.19 0.71
C LEU A 41 12.06 11.02 1.22
N ILE A 42 12.24 10.86 2.53
CA ILE A 42 12.94 9.71 3.13
C ILE A 42 12.26 8.40 2.70
N ILE A 43 10.93 8.33 2.81
CA ILE A 43 10.17 7.14 2.39
C ILE A 43 10.32 6.88 0.89
N ALA A 44 10.26 7.91 0.04
CA ALA A 44 10.49 7.78 -1.40
C ALA A 44 11.91 7.27 -1.70
N THR A 45 12.92 7.70 -0.96
CA THR A 45 14.29 7.19 -1.06
C THR A 45 14.37 5.72 -0.67
N VAL A 46 13.75 5.32 0.43
CA VAL A 46 13.69 3.91 0.86
C VAL A 46 13.00 3.04 -0.19
N CYS A 47 11.89 3.52 -0.79
CA CYS A 47 11.21 2.83 -1.88
C CYS A 47 12.11 2.71 -3.13
N SER A 48 12.82 3.77 -3.49
CA SER A 48 13.73 3.81 -4.64
C SER A 48 14.89 2.83 -4.48
N ILE A 49 15.50 2.79 -3.28
CA ILE A 49 16.55 1.81 -2.94
C ILE A 49 15.97 0.39 -3.04
N SER A 50 14.77 0.17 -2.52
CA SER A 50 14.09 -1.13 -2.59
C SER A 50 13.87 -1.57 -4.04
N TYR A 51 13.46 -0.68 -4.96
CA TYR A 51 13.35 -0.99 -6.38
C TYR A 51 14.68 -1.40 -7.01
N PHE A 52 15.75 -0.68 -6.67
CA PHE A 52 17.08 -0.99 -7.19
C PHE A 52 17.57 -2.36 -6.71
N ILE A 53 17.38 -2.69 -5.43
CA ILE A 53 17.69 -4.01 -4.86
C ILE A 53 16.85 -5.10 -5.55
N LEU A 54 15.54 -4.88 -5.69
CA LEU A 54 14.64 -5.83 -6.36
C LEU A 54 15.03 -6.07 -7.82
N TRP A 55 15.44 -5.02 -8.54
CA TRP A 55 15.94 -5.14 -9.90
C TRP A 55 17.22 -5.98 -9.95
N MET A 56 18.19 -5.74 -9.07
CA MET A 56 19.42 -6.53 -9.03
C MET A 56 19.16 -8.01 -8.73
N LEU A 57 18.23 -8.30 -7.82
CA LEU A 57 17.95 -9.64 -7.31
C LEU A 57 17.02 -10.47 -8.23
N TYR A 58 16.09 -9.81 -8.92
CA TYR A 58 15.07 -10.47 -9.76
C TYR A 58 15.13 -10.08 -11.25
N LYS A 59 16.26 -9.55 -11.75
CA LYS A 59 16.45 -9.21 -13.17
C LYS A 59 16.15 -10.36 -14.14
N ASP A 60 16.31 -11.60 -13.67
CA ASP A 60 16.11 -12.82 -14.46
C ASP A 60 14.69 -13.41 -14.30
N GLN A 61 13.84 -12.82 -13.45
CA GLN A 61 12.46 -13.25 -13.17
C GLN A 61 11.46 -12.11 -13.37
N ARG A 62 11.08 -11.84 -14.63
CA ARG A 62 10.34 -10.63 -15.00
C ARG A 62 9.03 -10.45 -14.24
N ARG A 63 8.22 -11.50 -14.16
CA ARG A 63 6.91 -11.44 -13.48
C ARG A 63 7.06 -11.18 -11.99
N ARG A 64 8.07 -11.78 -11.35
CA ARG A 64 8.32 -11.61 -9.90
C ARG A 64 8.80 -10.19 -9.59
N TYR A 65 9.69 -9.66 -10.42
CA TYR A 65 10.18 -8.29 -10.30
C TYR A 65 9.02 -7.28 -10.33
N PHE A 66 8.15 -7.33 -11.37
CA PHE A 66 7.04 -6.38 -11.48
C PHE A 66 6.05 -6.48 -10.32
N SER A 67 5.73 -7.70 -9.86
CA SER A 67 4.83 -7.91 -8.72
C SER A 67 5.38 -7.28 -7.43
N LEU A 68 6.67 -7.51 -7.13
CA LEU A 68 7.33 -6.95 -5.94
C LEU A 68 7.54 -5.44 -6.06
N ALA A 69 7.84 -4.92 -7.25
CA ALA A 69 7.92 -3.49 -7.48
C ALA A 69 6.55 -2.83 -7.26
N SER A 70 5.45 -3.39 -7.79
CA SER A 70 4.11 -2.89 -7.51
C SER A 70 3.75 -2.97 -6.03
N PHE A 71 4.21 -4.00 -5.31
CA PHE A 71 4.04 -4.10 -3.85
C PHE A 71 4.70 -2.92 -3.13
N VAL A 72 5.98 -2.64 -3.40
CA VAL A 72 6.70 -1.51 -2.78
C VAL A 72 6.02 -0.18 -3.12
N MET A 73 5.57 -0.01 -4.36
CA MET A 73 4.88 1.19 -4.82
C MET A 73 3.58 1.43 -4.06
N LEU A 74 2.75 0.40 -3.95
CA LEU A 74 1.44 0.49 -3.33
C LEU A 74 1.56 0.80 -1.82
N ASN A 75 2.54 0.21 -1.15
CA ASN A 75 2.84 0.53 0.25
C ASN A 75 3.35 1.96 0.43
N GLY A 76 4.24 2.42 -0.46
CA GLY A 76 4.72 3.80 -0.43
C GLY A 76 3.58 4.81 -0.60
N PHE A 77 2.68 4.58 -1.57
CA PHE A 77 1.48 5.41 -1.74
C PHE A 77 0.56 5.36 -0.53
N ALA A 78 0.29 4.17 0.01
CA ALA A 78 -0.54 4.04 1.20
C ALA A 78 0.01 4.87 2.37
N ILE A 79 1.33 4.82 2.61
CA ILE A 79 1.95 5.64 3.65
C ILE A 79 1.72 7.13 3.35
N PHE A 80 2.04 7.61 2.14
CA PHE A 80 1.85 9.02 1.77
C PHE A 80 0.42 9.52 1.98
N PHE A 81 -0.59 8.70 1.70
CA PHE A 81 -2.00 9.04 1.92
C PHE A 81 -2.46 8.91 3.37
N ALA A 82 -1.77 8.11 4.18
CA ALA A 82 -2.05 7.96 5.61
C ALA A 82 -1.46 9.10 6.46
N VAL A 83 -0.31 9.67 6.06
CA VAL A 83 0.40 10.72 6.81
C VAL A 83 -0.51 11.91 7.17
N PRO A 84 -1.33 12.49 6.25
CA PRO A 84 -2.18 13.62 6.60
C PRO A 84 -3.08 13.39 7.79
N PHE A 85 -3.75 12.25 7.84
CA PHE A 85 -4.64 11.92 8.94
C PHE A 85 -3.88 11.71 10.25
N LEU A 86 -2.71 11.05 10.20
CA LEU A 86 -1.86 10.85 11.37
C LEU A 86 -1.39 12.18 11.98
N VAL A 87 -1.11 13.19 11.13
CA VAL A 87 -0.73 14.53 11.59
C VAL A 87 -1.88 15.23 12.31
N PHE A 88 -3.12 15.10 11.82
CA PHE A 88 -4.29 15.69 12.47
C PHE A 88 -4.56 15.16 13.88
N ILE A 89 -4.27 13.87 14.11
CA ILE A 89 -4.47 13.23 15.41
C ILE A 89 -3.19 13.26 16.27
N TYR A 90 -2.12 13.94 15.83
CA TYR A 90 -0.84 14.00 16.51
C TYR A 90 -0.98 14.49 17.96
N GLY A 91 -0.24 13.86 18.89
CA GLY A 91 -0.30 14.16 20.32
C GLY A 91 -1.45 13.46 21.07
N SER A 92 -2.36 12.77 20.39
CA SER A 92 -3.41 11.94 21.02
C SER A 92 -3.01 10.47 21.16
N ILE A 93 -3.72 9.71 22.00
CA ILE A 93 -3.59 8.24 22.05
C ILE A 93 -3.92 7.61 20.69
N SER A 94 -4.87 8.20 19.95
CA SER A 94 -5.27 7.74 18.61
C SER A 94 -4.12 7.79 17.60
N PHE A 95 -3.16 8.71 17.76
CA PHE A 95 -1.95 8.74 16.93
C PHE A 95 -1.13 7.45 17.07
N TRP A 96 -0.85 7.03 18.30
CA TRP A 96 -0.07 5.82 18.57
C TRP A 96 -0.78 4.56 18.09
N VAL A 97 -2.10 4.50 18.25
CA VAL A 97 -2.93 3.42 17.68
C VAL A 97 -2.84 3.43 16.15
N GLY A 98 -2.91 4.60 15.52
CA GLY A 98 -2.77 4.75 14.08
C GLY A 98 -1.40 4.30 13.57
N VAL A 99 -0.32 4.69 14.24
CA VAL A 99 1.05 4.25 13.90
C VAL A 99 1.20 2.74 14.05
N LEU A 100 0.68 2.15 15.12
CA LEU A 100 0.68 0.70 15.32
C LEU A 100 -0.09 0.00 14.20
N LEU A 101 -1.24 0.54 13.79
CA LEU A 101 -2.02 0.04 12.66
C LEU A 101 -1.20 0.07 11.37
N VAL A 102 -0.56 1.19 11.02
CA VAL A 102 0.32 1.30 9.84
C VAL A 102 1.43 0.25 9.87
N ILE A 103 2.12 0.10 11.00
CA ILE A 103 3.20 -0.88 11.16
C ILE A 103 2.66 -2.30 10.97
N SER A 104 1.51 -2.62 11.56
CA SER A 104 0.87 -3.93 11.43
C SER A 104 0.47 -4.24 9.98
N MET A 105 -0.07 -3.24 9.26
CA MET A 105 -0.46 -3.36 7.85
C MET A 105 0.74 -3.53 6.92
N LEU A 106 1.93 -3.09 7.31
CA LEU A 106 3.17 -3.33 6.56
C LEU A 106 3.78 -4.71 6.87
N LEU A 107 3.81 -5.11 8.15
CA LEU A 107 4.50 -6.32 8.60
C LEU A 107 3.69 -7.61 8.40
N VAL A 108 2.39 -7.59 8.70
CA VAL A 108 1.53 -8.78 8.63
C VAL A 108 1.49 -9.35 7.20
N PRO A 109 1.27 -8.55 6.14
CA PRO A 109 1.37 -9.02 4.76
C PRO A 109 2.69 -9.69 4.40
N TYR A 110 3.79 -9.21 4.95
CA TYR A 110 5.11 -9.75 4.67
C TYR A 110 5.30 -11.12 5.32
N LEU A 111 4.88 -11.26 6.59
CA LEU A 111 5.02 -12.50 7.36
C LEU A 111 4.05 -13.60 6.91
N PHE A 112 2.82 -13.25 6.54
CA PHE A 112 1.75 -14.20 6.22
C PHE A 112 1.41 -14.25 4.72
N SER A 113 2.35 -13.87 3.86
CA SER A 113 2.12 -13.73 2.42
C SER A 113 1.54 -14.97 1.73
N GLU A 114 1.92 -16.18 2.16
CA GLU A 114 1.40 -17.44 1.59
C GLU A 114 -0.04 -17.73 2.02
N GLU A 115 -0.37 -17.46 3.28
CA GLU A 115 -1.72 -17.69 3.82
C GLU A 115 -2.71 -16.66 3.28
N ILE A 116 -2.27 -15.41 3.08
CA ILE A 116 -3.07 -14.36 2.45
C ILE A 116 -3.31 -14.70 0.98
N ALA A 117 -2.35 -15.30 0.28
CA ALA A 117 -2.50 -15.76 -1.11
C ALA A 117 -3.63 -16.80 -1.26
N LEU A 118 -3.62 -17.82 -0.39
CA LEU A 118 -4.65 -18.85 -0.36
C LEU A 118 -6.01 -18.25 0.00
N SER A 119 -6.00 -17.27 0.90
CA SER A 119 -7.19 -16.60 1.39
C SER A 119 -7.82 -15.66 0.38
N VAL A 120 -7.06 -15.00 -0.47
CA VAL A 120 -7.62 -14.13 -1.52
C VAL A 120 -8.19 -14.95 -2.67
N ASN A 121 -7.55 -16.07 -3.03
CA ASN A 121 -8.03 -16.95 -4.10
C ASN A 121 -9.21 -17.84 -3.66
N LYS A 122 -9.25 -18.29 -2.41
CA LYS A 122 -10.32 -19.12 -1.85
C LYS A 122 -10.90 -18.47 -0.58
N PRO A 123 -11.54 -17.29 -0.68
CA PRO A 123 -11.87 -16.46 0.47
C PRO A 123 -12.92 -17.06 1.41
N TYR A 124 -13.74 -17.99 0.91
CA TYR A 124 -14.70 -18.72 1.73
C TYR A 124 -14.13 -19.95 2.43
N LYS A 125 -13.00 -20.50 1.94
CA LYS A 125 -12.40 -21.73 2.49
C LYS A 125 -11.46 -21.46 3.66
N THR A 126 -10.79 -20.31 3.71
CA THR A 126 -9.86 -19.97 4.80
C THR A 126 -10.48 -19.01 5.82
N ARG A 127 -10.08 -19.11 7.10
CA ARG A 127 -10.53 -18.17 8.15
C ARG A 127 -10.05 -16.74 7.87
N LEU A 128 -8.81 -16.59 7.39
CA LEU A 128 -8.22 -15.30 7.04
C LEU A 128 -8.93 -14.64 5.84
N GLY A 129 -9.41 -15.42 4.86
CA GLY A 129 -10.18 -14.90 3.72
C GLY A 129 -11.54 -14.34 4.12
N ARG A 130 -12.22 -15.00 5.06
CA ARG A 130 -13.47 -14.48 5.65
C ARG A 130 -13.24 -13.20 6.43
N VAL A 131 -12.19 -13.14 7.24
CA VAL A 131 -11.80 -11.93 7.98
C VAL A 131 -11.51 -10.78 7.00
N TYR A 132 -10.80 -11.06 5.91
CA TYR A 132 -10.50 -10.09 4.87
C TYR A 132 -11.75 -9.54 4.17
N ILE A 133 -12.72 -10.41 3.81
CA ILE A 133 -14.01 -9.96 3.26
C ILE A 133 -14.74 -9.06 4.25
N ILE A 134 -14.86 -9.49 5.51
CA ILE A 134 -15.59 -8.72 6.53
C ILE A 134 -14.96 -7.35 6.72
N LEU A 135 -13.62 -7.28 6.86
CA LEU A 135 -12.90 -6.01 6.99
C LEU A 135 -13.07 -5.11 5.77
N SER A 136 -12.96 -5.66 4.55
CA SER A 136 -13.15 -4.88 3.33
C SER A 136 -14.58 -4.34 3.21
N SER A 137 -15.59 -5.13 3.56
CA SER A 137 -16.99 -4.67 3.59
C SER A 137 -17.22 -3.61 4.66
N MET A 138 -16.66 -3.78 5.87
CA MET A 138 -16.74 -2.77 6.93
C MET A 138 -16.08 -1.46 6.53
N LEU A 139 -14.93 -1.50 5.84
CA LEU A 139 -14.28 -0.29 5.33
C LEU A 139 -15.11 0.45 4.29
N LEU A 140 -15.79 -0.28 3.40
CA LEU A 140 -16.68 0.34 2.41
C LEU A 140 -17.90 0.98 3.07
N ILE A 141 -18.51 0.31 4.06
CA ILE A 141 -19.65 0.85 4.82
C ILE A 141 -19.22 2.06 5.67
N PHE A 142 -18.06 1.97 6.31
CA PHE A 142 -17.53 3.07 7.10
C PHE A 142 -17.19 4.27 6.20
N GLY A 143 -16.53 4.03 5.06
CA GLY A 143 -16.20 5.08 4.10
C GLY A 143 -17.42 5.73 3.47
N SER A 144 -18.50 4.98 3.18
CA SER A 144 -19.75 5.57 2.71
C SER A 144 -20.47 6.36 3.80
N GLY A 145 -20.40 5.91 5.07
CA GLY A 145 -20.93 6.64 6.22
C GLY A 145 -20.22 7.98 6.45
N VAL A 146 -18.89 7.98 6.39
CA VAL A 146 -18.07 9.21 6.39
C VAL A 146 -18.46 10.13 5.25
N TYR A 147 -18.63 9.57 4.04
CA TYR A 147 -19.02 10.37 2.88
C TYR A 147 -20.38 11.04 3.06
N ALA A 148 -21.36 10.29 3.56
CA ALA A 148 -22.66 10.84 3.90
C ALA A 148 -22.56 11.94 4.96
N ASP A 149 -21.78 11.74 6.03
CA ASP A 149 -21.59 12.76 7.07
C ASP A 149 -20.94 14.05 6.52
N SER A 150 -19.99 13.93 5.59
CA SER A 150 -19.36 15.09 4.97
C SER A 150 -20.32 15.99 4.20
N LEU A 151 -21.40 15.43 3.63
CA LEU A 151 -22.42 16.20 2.92
C LEU A 151 -23.24 17.09 3.86
N TYR A 152 -23.26 16.77 5.15
CA TYR A 152 -24.08 17.47 6.15
C TYR A 152 -23.26 18.21 7.21
N SER A 153 -21.97 17.91 7.36
CA SER A 153 -21.13 18.51 8.41
C SER A 153 -20.44 19.80 7.96
N GLN A 154 -20.32 20.78 8.88
CA GLN A 154 -19.55 22.01 8.69
C GLN A 154 -18.08 21.87 9.14
N THR A 155 -17.54 20.65 9.22
CA THR A 155 -16.14 20.47 9.63
C THR A 155 -15.19 21.07 8.58
N THR A 156 -14.01 21.50 9.04
CA THR A 156 -12.96 22.04 8.16
C THR A 156 -12.62 21.06 7.04
N ASP A 157 -12.71 21.52 5.79
CA ASP A 157 -12.46 20.75 4.55
C ASP A 157 -11.18 19.89 4.60
N LEU A 158 -10.12 20.39 5.25
CA LEU A 158 -8.83 19.71 5.34
C LEU A 158 -8.86 18.42 6.19
N LEU A 159 -9.66 18.40 7.26
CA LEU A 159 -9.81 17.21 8.12
C LEU A 159 -10.55 16.10 7.37
N GLN A 160 -11.66 16.45 6.69
CA GLN A 160 -12.42 15.50 5.89
C GLN A 160 -11.57 14.92 4.76
N ALA A 161 -10.85 15.77 4.03
CA ALA A 161 -9.94 15.34 2.96
C ALA A 161 -8.83 14.40 3.50
N SER A 162 -8.27 14.67 4.68
CA SER A 162 -7.28 13.77 5.30
C SER A 162 -7.86 12.40 5.66
N LEU A 163 -9.13 12.35 6.05
CA LEU A 163 -9.79 11.11 6.40
C LEU A 163 -10.13 10.28 5.15
N TYR A 164 -10.48 10.93 4.03
CA TYR A 164 -10.61 10.24 2.74
C TYR A 164 -9.29 9.67 2.23
N THR A 165 -8.19 10.43 2.33
CA THR A 165 -6.87 9.92 1.94
C THR A 165 -6.47 8.75 2.84
N PHE A 166 -6.80 8.80 4.13
CA PHE A 166 -6.58 7.67 5.03
C PHE A 166 -7.40 6.43 4.64
N LEU A 167 -8.68 6.57 4.32
CA LEU A 167 -9.49 5.44 3.83
C LEU A 167 -8.92 4.85 2.54
N PHE A 168 -8.46 5.70 1.62
CA PHE A 168 -7.78 5.25 0.41
C PHE A 168 -6.49 4.48 0.73
N SER A 169 -5.70 4.95 1.71
CA SER A 169 -4.49 4.24 2.16
C SER A 169 -4.79 2.83 2.67
N LEU A 170 -5.89 2.66 3.41
CA LEU A 170 -6.32 1.35 3.89
C LEU A 170 -6.62 0.44 2.71
N CYS A 171 -7.40 0.89 1.73
CA CYS A 171 -7.67 0.12 0.51
C CYS A 171 -6.38 -0.33 -0.20
N CYS A 172 -5.38 0.54 -0.30
CA CYS A 172 -4.07 0.19 -0.85
C CYS A 172 -3.37 -0.91 -0.04
N TRP A 173 -3.36 -0.84 1.29
CA TRP A 173 -2.77 -1.89 2.13
C TRP A 173 -3.53 -3.21 2.08
N PHE A 174 -4.84 -3.19 1.86
CA PHE A 174 -5.62 -4.41 1.63
C PHE A 174 -5.14 -5.13 0.36
N VAL A 175 -4.96 -4.39 -0.74
CA VAL A 175 -4.54 -4.97 -2.03
C VAL A 175 -3.05 -5.36 -2.05
N ALA A 176 -2.19 -4.66 -1.29
CA ALA A 176 -0.74 -4.88 -1.26
C ALA A 176 -0.32 -6.36 -1.11
N PRO A 177 -0.76 -7.14 -0.11
CA PRO A 177 -0.34 -8.53 0.07
C PRO A 177 -0.53 -9.43 -1.16
N VAL A 178 -1.55 -9.17 -1.98
CA VAL A 178 -1.82 -9.95 -3.20
C VAL A 178 -0.64 -9.88 -4.19
N LEU A 179 0.08 -8.76 -4.19
CA LEU A 179 1.24 -8.55 -5.05
C LEU A 179 2.50 -9.27 -4.53
N LEU A 180 2.48 -9.80 -3.31
CA LEU A 180 3.59 -10.56 -2.74
C LEU A 180 3.60 -12.03 -3.17
N ILE A 181 2.56 -12.48 -3.88
CA ILE A 181 2.37 -13.86 -4.34
C ILE A 181 3.36 -14.21 -5.47
N LYS A 182 3.97 -15.41 -5.40
CA LYS A 182 4.80 -15.91 -6.50
C LYS A 182 3.89 -16.35 -7.66
N PRO A 183 4.13 -15.90 -8.90
CA PRO A 183 3.24 -16.22 -10.03
C PRO A 183 3.09 -17.73 -10.28
N LYS A 184 4.14 -18.54 -10.07
CA LYS A 184 4.07 -20.01 -10.21
C LYS A 184 3.10 -20.68 -9.22
N LYS A 185 3.03 -20.19 -7.97
CA LYS A 185 2.08 -20.68 -6.97
C LYS A 185 0.64 -20.22 -7.28
N MET A 186 0.48 -19.09 -7.96
CA MET A 186 -0.83 -18.60 -8.37
C MET A 186 -1.45 -19.48 -9.46
N ASP A 187 -0.64 -19.94 -10.41
CA ASP A 187 -1.05 -20.89 -11.45
C ASP A 187 -1.44 -22.26 -10.85
N GLU A 188 -0.71 -22.75 -9.83
CA GLU A 188 -1.05 -23.99 -9.10
C GLU A 188 -2.36 -23.87 -8.32
N VAL A 189 -2.60 -22.74 -7.64
CA VAL A 189 -3.85 -22.49 -6.90
C VAL A 189 -5.06 -22.35 -7.85
N MET A 190 -4.86 -21.83 -9.06
CA MET A 190 -5.91 -21.76 -10.10
C MET A 190 -6.14 -23.09 -10.82
N ALA A 191 -5.15 -24.00 -10.83
CA ALA A 191 -5.24 -25.32 -11.45
C ALA A 191 -5.95 -26.36 -10.56
N GLU A 192 -5.91 -26.20 -9.22
CA GLU A 192 -6.81 -26.90 -8.30
C GLU A 192 -8.23 -26.31 -8.34
N LYS A 193 -8.94 -26.62 -9.44
CA LYS A 193 -10.40 -26.44 -9.55
C LYS A 193 -11.14 -27.38 -8.61
#